data_AF-A0A5R2N4F9-F1
#
_entry.id   AF-A0A5R2N4F9-F1
#
_cell.length_a   1.000
_cell.length_b   1.000
_cell.length_c   1.000
_cell.angle_alpha   90.00
_cell.angle_beta   90.00
_cell.angle_gamma   90.00
#
_symmetry.space_group_name_H-M   'P 1'
#
loop_
_entity.id
_entity.type
_entity.pdbx_description
1 polymer ?
#
loop_
_entity_poly.entity_id
_entity_poly.type
_entity_poly.pdbx_seq_one_letter_code
_entity_poly.pdbx_strand_id
1 'polypeptide(L)'
;MAQAISARGKLAARLARHSTGIIASLLFVAPIVWTVLSTFKPAQEARLPPLPPWPTTGFSLENYQTLNSFGDGLWVSAQNSIYVSVMTVILSVIVSVLAGYGFSRFRFPFKDLFFVLILSTIMSPFQ
;
A
#
# COMPACT_ATOMS: atom_id res chain seq x y z
N MET A 1 -23.16 8.73 40.53
CA MET A 1 -21.88 8.89 41.27
C MET A 1 -20.75 8.21 40.47
N ALA A 2 -20.60 8.35 39.15
CA ALA A 2 -20.40 9.53 38.29
C ALA A 2 -19.18 10.40 38.69
N GLN A 3 -18.06 10.15 37.99
CA GLN A 3 -17.02 11.12 37.63
C GLN A 3 -16.00 11.57 38.68
N ALA A 4 -15.11 10.66 39.09
CA ALA A 4 -13.81 11.05 39.66
C ALA A 4 -12.66 10.18 39.12
N ILE A 5 -12.63 9.91 37.81
CA ILE A 5 -11.36 9.55 37.18
C ILE A 5 -10.53 10.82 37.22
N SER A 6 -9.53 10.87 38.11
CA SER A 6 -8.68 12.03 38.34
C SER A 6 -8.18 12.57 36.99
N ALA A 7 -8.13 13.90 36.85
CA ALA A 7 -7.70 14.53 35.60
C ALA A 7 -6.35 13.99 35.09
N ARG A 8 -5.49 13.52 36.01
CA ARG A 8 -4.21 12.83 35.73
C ARG A 8 -4.39 11.47 35.04
N GLY A 9 -5.36 10.64 35.45
CA GLY A 9 -5.64 9.35 34.81
C GLY A 9 -6.18 9.50 33.39
N LYS A 10 -7.01 10.53 33.14
CA LYS A 10 -7.50 10.86 31.80
C LYS A 10 -6.38 11.39 30.89
N LEU A 11 -5.45 12.17 31.43
CA LEU A 11 -4.28 12.68 30.71
C LEU A 11 -3.30 11.56 30.34
N ALA A 12 -2.97 10.68 31.29
CA ALA A 12 -2.08 9.53 31.05
C ALA A 12 -2.65 8.58 29.97
N ALA A 13 -3.95 8.28 30.01
CA ALA A 13 -4.60 7.45 29.00
C ALA A 13 -4.68 8.10 27.60
N ARG A 14 -4.71 9.44 27.53
CA ARG A 14 -4.60 10.18 26.26
C ARG A 14 -3.18 10.13 25.73
N LEU A 15 -2.20 10.44 26.57
CA LEU A 15 -0.78 10.40 26.20
C LEU A 15 -0.36 9.01 25.73
N ALA A 16 -0.75 7.95 26.45
CA ALA A 16 -0.48 6.57 26.06
C ALA A 16 -1.06 6.22 24.67
N ARG A 17 -2.28 6.66 24.39
CA ARG A 17 -2.91 6.42 23.07
C ARG A 17 -2.20 7.14 21.94
N HIS A 18 -1.85 8.41 22.16
CA HIS A 18 -1.12 9.20 21.17
C HIS A 18 0.29 8.65 20.96
N SER A 19 1.01 8.28 22.03
CA SER A 19 2.34 7.68 21.92
C SER A 19 2.31 6.36 21.16
N THR A 20 1.33 5.49 21.42
CA THR A 20 1.19 4.23 20.67
C THR A 20 0.96 4.50 19.18
N GLY A 21 0.09 5.46 18.85
CA GLY A 21 -0.14 5.84 17.45
C GLY A 21 1.11 6.43 16.77
N ILE A 22 1.86 7.27 17.48
CA ILE A 22 3.11 7.87 16.98
C ILE A 22 4.17 6.79 16.76
N ILE A 23 4.37 5.89 17.73
CA ILE A 23 5.35 4.81 17.62
C ILE A 23 5.00 3.88 16.45
N ALA A 24 3.73 3.47 16.35
CA ALA A 24 3.27 2.64 15.24
C ALA A 24 3.49 3.35 13.89
N SER A 25 3.11 4.62 13.79
CA SER A 25 3.33 5.42 12.58
C SER A 25 4.82 5.49 12.20
N LEU A 26 5.71 5.76 13.15
CA LEU A 26 7.16 5.80 12.90
C LEU A 26 7.69 4.45 12.39
N LEU A 27 7.21 3.33 12.94
CA LEU A 27 7.61 2.00 12.48
C LEU A 27 7.17 1.72 11.03
N PHE A 28 5.96 2.13 10.63
CA PHE A 28 5.48 1.95 9.26
C PHE A 28 6.07 2.96 8.26
N VAL A 29 6.38 4.18 8.70
CA VAL A 29 6.99 5.21 7.86
C VAL A 29 8.49 5.00 7.68
N ALA A 30 9.19 4.40 8.65
CA ALA A 30 10.62 4.13 8.58
C ALA A 30 11.09 3.45 7.27
N PRO A 31 10.48 2.34 6.80
CA PRO A 31 10.88 1.72 5.53
C PRO A 31 10.60 2.61 4.32
N ILE A 32 9.55 3.44 4.35
CA ILE A 32 9.26 4.40 3.26
C ILE A 32 10.33 5.49 3.22
N VAL A 33 10.72 6.01 4.38
CA VAL A 33 11.81 6.99 4.48
C VAL A 33 13.11 6.38 3.97
N TRP A 34 13.40 5.14 4.33
CA TRP A 34 14.56 4.41 3.83
C TRP A 34 14.55 4.31 2.30
N THR A 35 13.44 3.88 1.68
CA THR A 35 13.37 3.73 0.22
C THR A 35 13.53 5.07 -0.48
N VAL A 36 12.92 6.14 0.04
CA VAL A 36 13.10 7.50 -0.50
C VAL A 36 14.56 7.95 -0.39
N LEU A 37 15.22 7.78 0.75
CA LEU A 37 16.63 8.14 0.89
C LEU A 37 17.54 7.30 -0.01
N SER A 38 17.14 6.06 -0.30
CA SER A 38 17.90 5.17 -1.19
C SER A 38 17.90 5.61 -2.65
N THR A 39 16.86 6.32 -3.11
CA THR A 39 16.80 6.80 -4.51
C THR A 39 17.85 7.86 -4.83
N PHE A 40 18.37 8.53 -3.79
CA PHE A 40 19.39 9.58 -3.92
C PHE A 40 20.82 9.07 -3.79
N LYS A 41 21.03 7.76 -3.66
CA LYS A 41 22.37 7.17 -3.57
C LYS A 41 22.99 7.02 -4.95
N PRO A 42 24.31 7.27 -5.11
CA PRO A 42 25.03 6.87 -6.32
C PRO A 42 24.87 5.36 -6.59
N ALA A 43 24.79 4.98 -7.87
CA ALA A 43 24.54 3.58 -8.26
C ALA A 43 25.58 2.58 -7.71
N GLN A 44 26.81 3.05 -7.49
CA GLN A 44 27.91 2.26 -6.92
C GLN A 44 27.70 2.01 -5.41
N GLU A 45 27.22 3.01 -4.67
CA GLU A 45 26.90 2.90 -3.23
C GLU A 45 25.66 2.02 -3.00
N ALA A 46 24.67 2.10 -3.89
CA ALA A 46 23.44 1.30 -3.80
C ALA A 46 23.66 -0.22 -3.91
N ARG A 47 24.84 -0.67 -4.39
CA ARG A 47 25.18 -2.08 -4.58
C ARG A 47 26.02 -2.68 -3.46
N LEU A 48 26.45 -1.88 -2.47
CA LEU A 48 27.36 -2.32 -1.40
C LEU A 48 26.62 -2.51 -0.07
N PRO A 49 26.68 -3.70 0.56
CA PRO A 49 26.22 -3.89 1.94
C PRO A 49 27.31 -3.54 2.97
N PRO A 50 26.96 -3.07 4.18
CA PRO A 50 25.62 -2.70 4.65
C PRO A 50 25.17 -1.35 4.09
N LEU A 51 23.89 -1.22 3.73
CA LEU A 51 23.30 0.01 3.23
C LEU A 51 22.87 0.90 4.40
N PRO A 52 23.58 1.98 4.77
CA PRO A 52 23.06 2.96 5.71
C PRO A 52 21.76 3.57 5.16
N PRO A 53 20.79 3.99 5.99
CA PRO A 53 19.53 4.51 5.46
C PRO A 53 19.69 5.83 4.71
N TRP A 54 20.80 6.57 4.90
CA TRP A 54 21.12 7.82 4.21
C TRP A 54 22.28 7.65 3.21
N PRO A 55 22.43 8.54 2.21
CA PRO A 55 23.59 8.57 1.32
C PRO A 55 24.86 8.95 2.09
N THR A 56 25.95 8.21 1.91
CA THR A 56 27.23 8.45 2.60
C THR A 56 28.32 9.02 1.70
N THR A 57 28.28 8.74 0.40
CA THR A 57 29.30 9.18 -0.56
C THR A 57 28.90 10.43 -1.33
N GLY A 58 27.65 10.88 -1.20
CA GLY A 58 27.11 12.08 -1.84
C GLY A 58 25.64 11.91 -2.24
N PHE A 59 25.02 13.02 -2.61
CA PHE A 59 23.64 13.03 -3.13
C PHE A 59 23.67 12.95 -4.66
N SER A 60 22.96 11.99 -5.26
CA SER A 60 22.91 11.78 -6.70
C SER A 60 21.48 11.72 -7.22
N LEU A 61 21.24 12.35 -8.38
CA LEU A 61 19.99 12.26 -9.15
C LEU A 61 20.13 11.36 -10.39
N GLU A 62 21.29 10.71 -10.57
CA GLU A 62 21.58 9.87 -11.74
C GLU A 62 20.54 8.77 -11.92
N ASN A 63 20.05 8.17 -10.83
CA ASN A 63 19.02 7.13 -10.88
C ASN A 63 17.74 7.59 -11.60
N TYR A 64 17.33 8.85 -11.44
CA TYR A 64 16.15 9.40 -12.13
C TYR A 64 16.41 9.62 -13.62
N GLN A 65 17.64 9.99 -13.99
CA GLN A 65 18.04 10.14 -15.40
C GLN A 65 18.10 8.77 -16.09
N THR A 66 18.69 7.77 -15.42
CA THR A 66 18.74 6.40 -15.89
C THR A 66 17.34 5.80 -16.02
N LEU A 67 16.44 6.05 -15.08
CA LEU A 67 15.04 5.59 -15.15
C LEU A 67 14.30 6.14 -16.38
N ASN A 68 14.62 7.35 -16.82
CA ASN A 68 13.99 7.94 -18.00
C ASN A 68 14.55 7.39 -19.32
N SER A 69 15.82 6.96 -19.34
CA SER A 69 16.47 6.36 -20.53
C SER A 69 16.39 4.83 -20.59
N PHE A 70 15.90 4.19 -19.52
CA PHE A 70 15.77 2.74 -19.45
C PHE A 70 14.44 2.26 -20.06
N GLY A 71 14.51 1.30 -21.00
CA GLY A 71 13.33 0.78 -21.71
C GLY A 71 12.60 1.86 -22.51
N ASP A 72 11.26 1.87 -22.47
CA ASP A 72 10.42 2.91 -23.07
C ASP A 72 10.33 4.19 -22.22
N GLY A 73 11.10 4.25 -21.12
CA GLY A 73 11.12 5.34 -20.17
C GLY A 73 10.06 5.24 -19.07
N LEU A 74 10.34 5.95 -17.97
CA LEU A 74 9.49 5.99 -16.79
C LEU A 74 8.07 6.49 -17.09
N TRP A 75 7.95 7.50 -17.95
CA TRP A 75 6.65 8.14 -18.20
C TRP A 75 5.68 7.23 -18.95
N VAL A 76 6.17 6.50 -19.96
CA VAL A 76 5.37 5.52 -20.71
C VAL A 76 4.90 4.40 -19.77
N SER A 77 5.82 3.87 -18.96
CA SER A 77 5.50 2.82 -17.99
C SER A 77 4.49 3.28 -16.93
N ALA A 78 4.61 4.52 -16.45
CA ALA A 78 3.68 5.12 -15.50
C ALA A 78 2.29 5.32 -16.12
N GLN A 79 2.21 5.84 -17.35
CA GLN A 79 0.94 6.02 -18.05
C GLN A 79 0.24 4.69 -18.33
N ASN A 80 0.98 3.66 -18.77
CA ASN A 80 0.43 2.32 -18.98
C ASN A 80 -0.13 1.75 -17.67
N SER A 81 0.59 1.90 -16.55
CA SER A 81 0.13 1.43 -15.24
C SER A 81 -1.12 2.16 -14.77
N ILE A 82 -1.19 3.48 -14.96
CA ILE A 82 -2.39 4.28 -14.64
C ILE A 82 -3.56 3.84 -15.51
N TYR A 83 -3.36 3.72 -16.82
CA TYR A 83 -4.41 3.31 -17.74
C TYR A 83 -4.96 1.93 -17.40
N VAL A 84 -4.09 0.93 -17.24
CA VAL A 84 -4.49 -0.44 -16.91
C VAL A 84 -5.20 -0.48 -15.55
N SER A 85 -4.62 0.13 -14.50
CA SER A 85 -5.23 0.10 -13.17
C SER A 85 -6.60 0.77 -13.13
N VAL A 86 -6.77 1.93 -13.78
CA VAL A 86 -8.08 2.63 -13.83
C VAL A 86 -9.10 1.80 -14.61
N MET A 87 -8.73 1.27 -15.78
CA MET A 87 -9.64 0.41 -16.55
C MET A 87 -10.03 -0.83 -15.76
N THR A 88 -9.07 -1.52 -15.15
CA THR A 88 -9.34 -2.69 -14.30
C THR A 88 -10.31 -2.33 -13.16
N VAL A 89 -10.09 -1.24 -12.44
CA VAL A 89 -10.98 -0.82 -11.35
C VAL A 89 -12.40 -0.56 -11.87
N ILE A 90 -12.55 0.19 -12.96
CA ILE A 90 -13.87 0.50 -13.53
C ILE A 90 -14.61 -0.78 -13.91
N LEU A 91 -13.96 -1.66 -14.69
CA LEU A 91 -14.56 -2.90 -15.14
C LEU A 91 -14.90 -3.82 -13.96
N SER A 92 -13.97 -3.98 -13.01
CA SER A 92 -14.18 -4.80 -11.81
C SER A 92 -15.34 -4.27 -10.97
N VAL A 93 -15.42 -2.97 -10.71
CA VAL A 93 -16.52 -2.37 -9.94
C VAL A 93 -17.86 -2.60 -10.63
N ILE A 94 -17.95 -2.37 -11.94
CA ILE A 94 -19.19 -2.62 -12.69
C ILE A 94 -19.61 -4.08 -12.52
N VAL A 95 -18.73 -5.03 -12.83
CA VAL A 95 -19.04 -6.46 -12.75
C VAL A 95 -19.40 -6.88 -11.32
N SER A 96 -18.61 -6.45 -10.32
CA SER A 96 -18.83 -6.80 -8.92
C SER A 96 -20.13 -6.23 -8.36
N VAL A 97 -20.52 -5.01 -8.75
CA VAL A 97 -21.80 -4.40 -8.33
C VAL A 97 -22.98 -5.15 -8.95
N LEU A 98 -22.93 -5.45 -10.24
CA LEU A 98 -24.01 -6.21 -10.90
C LEU A 98 -24.14 -7.62 -10.30
N ALA A 99 -23.03 -8.32 -10.10
CA ALA A 99 -23.01 -9.63 -9.46
C ALA A 99 -23.55 -9.55 -8.02
N GLY A 100 -23.02 -8.64 -7.21
CA GLY A 100 -23.44 -8.44 -5.82
C GLY A 100 -24.92 -8.09 -5.68
N TYR A 101 -25.46 -7.27 -6.59
CA TYR A 101 -26.89 -6.98 -6.65
C TYR A 101 -27.72 -8.23 -7.01
N GLY A 102 -27.26 -9.00 -8.00
CA GLY A 102 -27.84 -10.29 -8.38
C GLY A 102 -27.97 -11.25 -7.20
N PHE A 103 -26.88 -11.46 -6.48
CA PHE A 103 -26.81 -12.33 -5.30
C PHE A 103 -27.64 -11.82 -4.12
N SER A 104 -27.70 -10.50 -3.90
CA SER A 104 -28.40 -9.94 -2.73
C SER A 104 -29.92 -9.86 -2.92
N ARG A 105 -30.39 -9.48 -4.12
CA ARG A 105 -31.82 -9.21 -4.35
C ARG A 105 -32.61 -10.41 -4.87
N PHE A 106 -32.02 -11.25 -5.70
CA PHE A 106 -32.74 -12.34 -6.36
C PHE A 106 -32.53 -13.70 -5.69
N ARG A 107 -33.55 -14.55 -5.77
CA ARG A 107 -33.48 -15.97 -5.42
C ARG A 107 -33.49 -16.77 -6.73
N PHE A 108 -32.37 -17.42 -7.05
CA PHE A 108 -32.21 -18.19 -8.28
C PHE A 108 -31.59 -19.57 -7.95
N PRO A 109 -31.85 -20.61 -8.76
CA PRO A 109 -31.29 -21.94 -8.54
C PRO A 109 -29.75 -21.90 -8.65
N PHE A 110 -29.06 -22.74 -7.86
CA PHE A 110 -27.59 -22.84 -7.79
C PHE A 110 -26.84 -21.62 -7.23
N LYS A 111 -27.52 -20.67 -6.60
CA LYS A 111 -26.90 -19.50 -5.97
C LYS A 111 -25.71 -19.87 -5.06
N ASP A 112 -25.87 -20.86 -4.19
CA ASP A 112 -24.80 -21.24 -3.25
C ASP A 112 -23.59 -21.86 -3.97
N LEU A 113 -23.81 -22.60 -5.06
CA LEU A 113 -22.73 -23.15 -5.88
C LEU A 113 -21.89 -22.04 -6.52
N PHE A 114 -22.54 -21.05 -7.15
CA PHE A 114 -21.83 -19.92 -7.74
C PHE A 114 -21.10 -19.08 -6.69
N PHE A 115 -21.70 -18.92 -5.50
CA PHE A 115 -21.04 -18.23 -4.39
C PHE A 115 -19.77 -18.95 -3.95
N VAL A 116 -19.82 -20.26 -3.75
CA VAL A 116 -18.65 -21.08 -3.41
C VAL A 116 -17.59 -21.02 -4.51
N LEU A 117 -17.97 -21.07 -5.79
CA LEU A 117 -17.02 -20.94 -6.90
C LEU A 117 -16.26 -19.60 -6.86
N ILE A 118 -16.94 -18.49 -6.60
CA ILE A 118 -16.31 -17.17 -6.46
C ILE A 118 -15.37 -17.13 -5.25
N LEU A 119 -15.75 -17.74 -4.12
CA LEU A 119 -14.85 -17.81 -2.96
C LEU A 119 -13.61 -18.67 -3.26
N SER A 120 -13.79 -19.80 -3.95
CA SER A 120 -12.68 -20.67 -4.35
C SER A 120 -11.66 -19.96 -5.23
N THR A 121 -12.07 -19.05 -6.11
CA THR A 121 -11.10 -18.27 -6.91
C THR A 121 -10.29 -17.31 -6.05
N ILE A 122 -10.85 -16.74 -4.98
CA ILE A 122 -10.10 -15.88 -4.03
C ILE A 122 -9.14 -16.72 -3.17
N MET A 123 -9.48 -17.98 -2.88
CA MET A 123 -8.65 -18.87 -2.06
C MET A 123 -7.53 -19.58 -2.84
N SER A 124 -7.59 -19.61 -4.18
CA SER A 124 -6.52 -20.15 -5.00
C SER A 124 -5.26 -19.28 -4.82
N PRO A 125 -4.17 -19.80 -4.23
CA PRO A 125 -2.95 -19.03 -4.09
C PRO A 125 -2.34 -18.84 -5.48
N PHE A 126 -2.57 -17.68 -6.07
CA PHE A 126 -1.89 -17.28 -7.30
C PHE A 126 -0.50 -16.79 -6.93
N GLN A 127 0.50 -17.60 -7.27
CA GLN A 127 1.92 -17.30 -7.25
C GLN A 127 2.51 -17.80 -8.56
#